data_AF-A0AA36G2E7-F1
#
_entry.id   AF-A0AA36G2E7-F1
#
_cell.length_a   1.000
_cell.length_b   1.000
_cell.length_c   1.000
_cell.angle_alpha   90.00
_cell.angle_beta   90.00
_cell.angle_gamma   90.00
#
_symmetry.space_group_name_H-M   'P 1'
#
loop_
_entity.id
_entity.type
_entity.pdbx_description
1 polymer ?
#
loop_
_entity_poly.entity_id
_entity_poly.type
_entity_poly.pdbx_seq_one_letter_code
_entity_poly.pdbx_strand_id
1 'polypeptide(L)'
;MRGEFDALLPWPFVHKVTFTLMDQNSFEGNRNNKSYVVKPITSRENRVFLERPVSERNAAFGAQKFCDLAQLESFIVDDTIFVKCSVDLETMPL
;
A
#
# COMPACT_ATOMS: atom_id res chain seq x y z
N MET A 1 2.81 -7.28 -8.79
CA MET A 1 2.34 -8.61 -9.24
C MET A 1 2.41 -8.61 -10.75
N ARG A 2 2.57 -9.78 -11.38
CA ARG A 2 2.52 -9.85 -12.84
C ARG A 2 1.11 -9.48 -13.34
N GLY A 3 1.05 -8.49 -14.22
CA GLY A 3 -0.17 -8.07 -14.91
C GLY A 3 -0.14 -8.44 -16.39
N GLU A 4 -1.33 -8.57 -16.99
CA GLU A 4 -1.50 -8.86 -18.42
C GLU A 4 -0.85 -7.79 -19.31
N PHE A 5 -0.86 -6.53 -18.85
CA PHE A 5 -0.35 -5.37 -19.60
C PHE A 5 1.03 -4.89 -19.13
N ASP A 6 1.80 -5.69 -18.38
CA ASP A 6 3.11 -5.30 -17.84
C ASP A 6 4.12 -4.87 -18.94
N ALA A 7 3.95 -5.36 -20.17
CA ALA A 7 4.79 -4.99 -21.31
C ALA A 7 4.56 -3.54 -21.79
N LEU A 8 3.41 -2.94 -21.44
CA LEU A 8 3.00 -1.60 -21.84
C LEU A 8 3.22 -0.56 -20.73
N LEU A 9 3.52 -1.01 -19.50
CA LEU A 9 3.68 -0.12 -18.34
C LEU A 9 5.13 0.34 -18.19
N PRO A 10 5.36 1.57 -17.67
CA PRO A 10 6.68 2.03 -17.31
C PRO A 10 7.22 1.26 -16.10
N TRP A 11 8.54 1.02 -16.11
CA TRP A 11 9.27 0.37 -15.01
C TRP A 11 10.54 1.15 -14.66
N PRO A 12 10.95 1.17 -13.39
CA PRO A 12 10.32 0.52 -12.24
C PRO A 12 9.02 1.20 -11.79
N PHE A 13 8.24 0.56 -10.94
CA PHE A 13 7.04 1.12 -10.32
C PHE A 13 7.40 2.35 -9.47
N VAL A 14 6.79 3.50 -9.76
CA VAL A 14 7.09 4.80 -9.12
C VAL A 14 5.92 5.41 -8.34
N HIS A 15 4.74 4.79 -8.38
CA HIS A 15 3.54 5.37 -7.79
C HIS A 15 3.56 5.29 -6.26
N LYS A 16 3.26 6.42 -5.61
CA LYS A 16 3.07 6.47 -4.15
C LYS A 16 1.88 5.60 -3.76
N VAL A 17 2.06 4.76 -2.74
CA VAL A 17 1.02 3.89 -2.21
C VAL A 17 0.70 4.30 -0.78
N THR A 18 -0.57 4.49 -0.46
CA THR A 18 -1.04 4.75 0.90
C THR A 18 -1.86 3.57 1.39
N PHE A 19 -1.42 2.96 2.48
CA PHE A 19 -2.18 1.98 3.23
C PHE A 19 -2.89 2.69 4.39
N THR A 20 -4.17 2.44 4.57
CA THR A 20 -4.98 3.05 5.64
C THR A 20 -5.74 1.97 6.39
N LEU A 21 -5.47 1.85 7.69
CA LEU A 21 -6.30 1.10 8.63
C LEU A 21 -7.53 1.96 8.96
N MET A 22 -8.70 1.44 8.61
CA MET A 22 -9.94 2.19 8.68
C MET A 22 -10.55 2.09 10.08
N ASP A 23 -10.80 3.23 10.71
CA ASP A 23 -11.63 3.32 11.90
C ASP A 23 -13.09 3.11 11.49
N GLN A 24 -13.76 2.19 12.19
CA GLN A 24 -15.11 1.72 11.89
C GLN A 24 -16.19 2.47 12.67
N ASN A 25 -15.89 3.63 13.26
CA ASN A 25 -16.88 4.48 13.91
C ASN A 25 -18.09 4.75 12.98
N SER A 26 -19.30 4.63 13.50
CA SER A 26 -20.54 4.84 12.75
C SER A 26 -20.69 6.27 12.24
N PHE A 27 -20.09 7.23 12.93
CA PHE A 27 -20.06 8.64 12.53
C PHE A 27 -18.74 8.93 11.80
N GLU A 28 -18.81 9.22 10.50
CA GLU A 28 -17.62 9.41 9.65
C GLU A 28 -16.70 10.52 10.19
N GLY A 29 -17.25 11.61 10.71
CA GLY A 29 -16.47 12.72 11.28
C GLY A 29 -15.66 12.36 12.53
N ASN A 30 -15.97 11.22 13.17
CA ASN A 30 -15.25 10.73 14.35
C ASN A 30 -14.22 9.65 14.00
N ARG A 31 -14.14 9.21 12.74
CA ARG A 31 -13.20 8.16 12.33
C ARG A 31 -11.78 8.70 12.35
N ASN A 32 -10.93 8.06 13.15
CA ASN A 32 -9.51 8.35 13.24
C ASN A 32 -8.68 7.28 12.52
N ASN A 33 -8.74 7.29 11.19
CA ASN A 33 -8.00 6.35 10.35
C ASN A 33 -6.48 6.48 10.55
N LYS A 34 -5.77 5.35 10.55
CA LYS A 34 -4.30 5.34 10.62
C LYS A 34 -3.70 5.03 9.26
N SER A 35 -2.88 5.94 8.72
CA SER A 35 -2.30 5.80 7.38
C SER A 35 -0.79 5.65 7.40
N TYR A 36 -0.27 4.88 6.45
CA TYR A 36 1.15 4.74 6.16
C TYR A 36 1.39 4.88 4.66
N VAL A 37 2.32 5.76 4.31
CA VAL A 37 2.65 6.08 2.93
C VAL A 37 3.96 5.44 2.56
N VAL A 38 3.95 4.62 1.50
CA VAL A 38 5.16 4.17 0.83
C VAL A 38 5.38 5.03 -0.41
N LYS A 39 6.55 5.64 -0.49
CA LYS A 39 7.06 6.25 -1.71
C LYS A 39 8.11 5.30 -2.31
N PRO A 40 7.92 4.78 -3.52
CA PRO A 40 8.94 3.97 -4.19
C PRO A 40 10.24 4.77 -4.34
N ILE A 41 11.36 4.16 -3.98
CA ILE A 41 12.69 4.74 -4.18
C ILE A 41 13.42 3.88 -5.20
N THR A 42 13.68 4.43 -6.38
CA THR A 42 14.42 3.73 -7.43
C THR A 42 15.90 3.64 -7.06
N SER A 43 16.32 2.46 -6.62
CA SER A 43 17.71 2.13 -6.30
C SER A 43 18.02 0.68 -6.67
N ARG A 44 19.30 0.31 -6.75
CA ARG A 44 19.72 -1.07 -7.05
C ARG A 44 19.15 -2.07 -6.03
N GLU A 45 19.12 -1.67 -4.75
CA GLU A 45 18.63 -2.49 -3.64
C GLU A 45 17.11 -2.71 -3.70
N ASN A 46 16.37 -1.73 -4.23
CA ASN A 46 14.91 -1.80 -4.29
C ASN A 46 14.34 -2.49 -5.54
N ARG A 47 15.19 -2.92 -6.48
CA ARG A 47 14.77 -3.51 -7.75
C ARG A 47 13.84 -4.72 -7.58
N VAL A 48 14.14 -5.59 -6.62
CA VAL A 48 13.36 -6.82 -6.37
C VAL A 48 11.90 -6.54 -5.99
N PHE A 49 11.59 -5.32 -5.54
CA PHE A 49 10.27 -4.87 -5.16
C PHE A 49 9.55 -4.15 -6.32
N LEU A 50 10.28 -3.31 -7.06
CA LEU A 50 9.72 -2.29 -7.95
C LEU A 50 9.86 -2.59 -9.46
N GLU A 51 10.77 -3.48 -9.87
CA GLU A 51 10.97 -3.80 -11.29
C GLU A 51 9.83 -4.62 -11.89
N ARG A 52 9.85 -4.76 -13.23
CA ARG A 52 8.89 -5.58 -13.95
C ARG A 52 8.87 -7.02 -13.40
N PRO A 53 7.70 -7.57 -13.03
CA PRO A 53 7.58 -8.94 -12.55
C PRO A 53 8.06 -9.99 -13.57
N VAL A 54 9.08 -10.76 -13.18
CA VAL A 54 9.55 -11.93 -13.93
C VAL A 54 8.89 -13.24 -13.47
N SER A 55 8.23 -13.21 -12.32
CA SER A 55 7.41 -14.28 -11.76
C SER A 55 6.03 -13.71 -11.39
N GLU A 56 5.14 -14.53 -10.82
CA GLU A 56 3.79 -14.09 -10.43
C GLU A 56 3.79 -12.90 -9.46
N ARG A 57 4.82 -12.76 -8.61
CA ARG A 57 4.92 -11.70 -7.61
C ARG A 57 6.35 -11.19 -7.44
N ASN A 58 6.48 -9.87 -7.33
CA ASN A 58 7.69 -9.23 -6.81
C ASN A 58 7.82 -9.50 -5.31
N ALA A 59 8.99 -9.19 -4.75
CA ALA A 59 9.14 -9.11 -3.30
C ALA A 59 8.18 -8.04 -2.72
N ALA A 60 7.73 -8.25 -1.49
CA ALA A 60 6.81 -7.34 -0.80
C ALA A 60 7.57 -6.25 -0.05
N PHE A 61 6.98 -5.06 0.00
CA PHE A 61 7.46 -3.92 0.77
C PHE A 61 6.27 -3.28 1.51
N GLY A 62 6.53 -2.59 2.62
CA GLY A 62 5.48 -2.01 3.45
C GLY A 62 6.01 -1.48 4.77
N ALA A 63 5.15 -1.46 5.81
CA ALA A 63 5.50 -1.03 7.16
C ALA A 63 5.62 -2.23 8.10
N GLN A 64 6.82 -2.51 8.60
CA GLN A 64 7.02 -3.55 9.63
C GLN A 64 6.31 -3.21 10.95
N LYS A 65 6.14 -1.93 11.27
CA LYS A 65 5.45 -1.43 12.48
C LYS A 65 4.30 -0.50 12.08
N PHE A 66 3.28 -1.05 11.44
CA PHE A 66 2.16 -0.26 10.91
C PHE A 66 1.24 0.28 12.01
N CYS A 67 0.82 -0.57 12.94
CA CYS A 67 -0.02 -0.22 14.08
C CYS A 67 0.42 -1.01 15.31
N ASP A 68 0.45 -0.36 16.47
CA ASP A 68 0.72 -1.04 17.73
C ASP A 68 -0.47 -1.95 18.08
N LEU A 69 -0.21 -3.15 18.58
CA LEU A 69 -1.26 -4.12 18.87
C LEU A 69 -2.30 -3.59 19.87
N ALA A 70 -1.85 -2.86 20.90
CA ALA A 70 -2.75 -2.22 21.86
C ALA A 70 -3.66 -1.16 21.22
N GLN A 71 -3.22 -0.54 20.12
CA GLN A 71 -4.05 0.41 19.37
C GLN A 71 -4.95 -0.30 18.35
N LEU A 72 -4.53 -1.46 17.82
CA LEU A 72 -5.29 -2.22 16.83
C LEU A 72 -6.68 -2.62 17.33
N GLU A 73 -6.84 -2.87 18.62
CA GLU A 73 -8.13 -3.23 19.23
C GLU A 73 -9.24 -2.21 18.93
N SER A 74 -8.92 -0.92 18.87
CA SER A 74 -9.92 0.12 18.57
C SER A 74 -10.38 0.15 17.11
N PHE A 75 -9.72 -0.60 16.22
CA PHE A 75 -10.06 -0.71 14.80
C PHE A 75 -10.84 -1.99 14.49
N ILE A 76 -11.04 -2.89 15.46
CA ILE A 76 -11.76 -4.15 15.29
C ILE A 76 -13.23 -3.94 15.66
N VAL A 77 -14.14 -4.27 14.74
CA VAL A 77 -15.58 -4.34 14.98
C VAL A 77 -16.06 -5.65 14.39
N ASP A 78 -16.85 -6.40 15.16
CA ASP A 78 -17.35 -7.73 14.77
C ASP A 78 -16.24 -8.65 14.22
N ASP A 79 -15.14 -8.75 14.96
CA ASP A 79 -13.95 -9.55 14.62
C ASP A 79 -13.35 -9.25 13.22
N THR A 80 -13.58 -8.03 12.73
CA THR A 80 -13.22 -7.61 11.38
C THR A 80 -12.43 -6.30 11.41
N ILE A 81 -11.44 -6.18 10.52
CA ILE A 81 -10.74 -4.93 10.21
C ILE A 81 -10.86 -4.60 8.71
N PHE A 82 -10.77 -3.32 8.38
CA PHE A 82 -10.70 -2.86 6.99
C PHE A 82 -9.37 -2.16 6.73
N VAL A 83 -8.70 -2.55 5.63
CA VAL A 83 -7.48 -1.89 5.14
C VAL A 83 -7.74 -1.38 3.73
N LYS A 84 -7.61 -0.06 3.55
CA LYS A 84 -7.68 0.58 2.24
C LYS A 84 -6.28 0.74 1.68
N CYS A 85 -6.08 0.34 0.42
CA CYS A 85 -4.87 0.61 -0.35
C CYS A 85 -5.20 1.62 -1.46
N SER A 86 -4.51 2.76 -1.48
CA SER A 86 -4.67 3.80 -2.50
C SER A 86 -3.37 3.97 -3.26
N VAL A 87 -3.41 3.91 -4.58
CA VAL A 87 -2.26 4.14 -5.47
C VAL A 87 -2.44 5.49 -6.15
N ASP A 88 -1.44 6.35 -6.02
CA ASP A 88 -1.44 7.67 -6.64
C ASP A 88 -0.99 7.58 -8.10
N LEU A 89 -1.95 7.75 -9.02
CA LEU A 89 -1.74 7.65 -10.47
C LEU A 89 -1.41 9.01 -11.12
N GLU A 90 -1.45 10.11 -10.38
CA GLU A 90 -1.27 11.46 -10.95
C GLU A 90 0.16 11.70 -11.45
N THR A 91 1.14 10.95 -10.96
CA THR A 91 2.55 11.06 -11.37
C THR A 91 2.97 10.05 -12.45
N MET A 92 2.11 9.68 -13.40
CA MET A 92 2.60 8.99 -14.61
C MET A 92 3.36 9.99 -15.49
N PRO A 93 4.68 9.83 -15.70
CA PRO A 93 5.33 10.50 -16.82
C PRO A 93 4.76 9.86 -18.10
N LEU A 94 4.18 10.70 -18.96
CA LEU A 94 3.90 10.32 -20.36
C LEU A 94 5.22 10.00 -21.09
#